data_AF-A0A1C6SJQ3-F1
#
_entry.id   AF-A0A1C6SJQ3-F1
#
_cell.length_a   1.000
_cell.length_b   1.000
_cell.length_c   1.000
_cell.angle_alpha   90.00
_cell.angle_beta   90.00
_cell.angle_gamma   90.00
#
_symmetry.space_group_name_H-M   'P 1'
#
loop_
_entity.id
_entity.type
_entity.pdbx_description
1 polymer ?
#
loop_
_entity_poly.entity_id
_entity_poly.type
_entity_poly.pdbx_seq_one_letter_code
_entity_poly.pdbx_strand_id
1 'polypeptide(L)'
;MLAVVASDHAGPLNVAGAEAVSRVDLGLLVARRYGLDPTGLTTTTSVEAGLRRPRVVRLDSSRAARLLTTRLRGVREFLAP
;
A
#
# COMPACT_ATOMS: atom_id res chain seq x y z
N MET A 1 -12.38 -7.80 7.78
CA MET A 1 -13.46 -6.93 7.27
C MET A 1 -13.16 -5.50 7.70
N LEU A 2 -13.18 -4.52 6.79
CA LEU A 2 -12.98 -3.11 7.12
C LEU A 2 -14.35 -2.50 7.49
N ALA A 3 -14.54 -2.03 8.72
CA ALA A 3 -15.82 -1.51 9.19
C ALA A 3 -15.80 0.02 9.34
N VAL A 4 -15.97 0.75 8.23
CA VAL A 4 -16.20 2.22 8.27
C VAL A 4 -17.63 2.54 8.71
N VAL A 5 -18.59 1.68 8.35
CA VAL A 5 -20.03 1.82 8.62
C VAL A 5 -20.37 1.83 10.13
N ALA A 6 -19.48 1.29 10.98
CA ALA A 6 -19.66 1.31 12.43
C ALA A 6 -19.24 2.64 13.09
N SER A 7 -18.79 3.64 12.31
CA SER A 7 -18.42 4.96 12.81
C SER A 7 -19.38 6.02 12.29
N ASP A 8 -19.65 7.06 13.11
CA ASP A 8 -20.44 8.23 12.70
C ASP A 8 -19.64 9.21 11.82
N HIS A 9 -18.52 8.77 11.24
CA HIS A 9 -17.65 9.62 10.44
C HIS A 9 -18.30 9.94 9.09
N ALA A 10 -18.53 11.23 8.83
CA ALA A 10 -18.98 11.76 7.55
C ALA A 10 -17.85 12.48 6.80
N GLY A 11 -17.81 12.26 5.48
CA GLY A 11 -16.85 12.88 4.57
C GLY A 11 -15.61 12.02 4.25
N PRO A 12 -14.67 12.55 3.45
CA PRO A 12 -13.53 11.78 2.97
C PRO A 12 -12.66 11.22 4.11
N LEU A 13 -12.19 9.98 3.93
CA LEU A 13 -11.27 9.32 4.85
C LEU A 13 -10.23 8.54 4.07
N ASN A 14 -8.96 8.89 4.24
CA ASN A 14 -7.86 8.11 3.70
C ASN A 14 -7.69 6.82 4.52
N VAL A 15 -7.77 5.67 3.86
CA VAL A 15 -7.62 4.37 4.50
C VAL A 15 -6.55 3.55 3.77
N ALA A 16 -5.36 3.47 4.37
CA ALA A 16 -4.25 2.64 3.92
C ALA A 16 -3.41 2.15 5.09
N GLY A 17 -2.60 1.10 4.88
CA GLY A 17 -1.58 0.69 5.84
C GLY A 17 -0.50 1.76 6.03
N ALA A 18 0.21 1.71 7.15
CA ALA A 18 1.18 2.76 7.54
C ALA A 18 2.43 2.85 6.65
N GLU A 19 2.68 1.83 5.83
CA GLU A 19 3.90 1.72 5.02
C GLU A 19 3.68 2.26 3.60
N ALA A 20 4.44 3.28 3.22
CA ALA A 20 4.56 3.68 1.82
C ALA A 20 5.53 2.74 1.10
N VAL A 21 5.21 2.36 -0.14
CA VAL A 21 5.98 1.39 -0.91
C VAL A 21 6.06 1.80 -2.37
N SER A 22 7.21 1.55 -3.00
CA SER A 22 7.35 1.70 -4.45
C SER A 22 6.73 0.52 -5.18
N ARG A 23 6.54 0.64 -6.50
CA ARG A 23 6.08 -0.48 -7.33
C ARG A 23 7.06 -1.64 -7.35
N VAL A 24 8.35 -1.32 -7.34
CA VAL A 24 9.44 -2.31 -7.32
C VAL A 24 9.40 -3.08 -5.99
N ASP A 25 9.36 -2.37 -4.86
CA ASP A 25 9.31 -2.99 -3.54
C ASP A 25 8.07 -3.86 -3.34
N LEU A 26 6.91 -3.42 -3.84
CA LEU A 26 5.68 -4.20 -3.83
C LEU A 26 5.83 -5.49 -4.65
N GLY A 27 6.39 -5.40 -5.87
CA GLY A 27 6.65 -6.57 -6.71
C GLY A 27 7.58 -7.58 -6.03
N LEU A 28 8.63 -7.11 -5.35
CA LEU A 28 9.56 -7.95 -4.59
C LEU A 28 8.88 -8.63 -3.39
N LEU A 29 7.96 -7.95 -2.70
CA LEU A 29 7.16 -8.56 -1.63
C LEU A 29 6.24 -9.66 -2.17
N VAL A 30 5.58 -9.40 -3.30
CA VAL A 30 4.73 -10.39 -3.98
C VAL A 30 5.56 -11.60 -4.42
N ALA A 31 6.70 -11.39 -5.07
CA ALA A 31 7.57 -12.49 -5.51
C ALA A 31 7.98 -13.39 -4.35
N ARG A 32 8.42 -12.80 -3.23
CA ARG A 32 8.75 -13.54 -2.01
C ARG A 32 7.57 -14.32 -1.46
N ARG A 33 6.37 -13.72 -1.39
CA ARG A 33 5.16 -14.36 -0.86
C ARG A 33 4.75 -15.62 -1.62
N TYR A 34 5.02 -15.64 -2.93
CA TYR A 34 4.64 -16.72 -3.83
C TYR A 34 5.82 -17.60 -4.27
N GLY A 35 7.02 -17.43 -3.70
CA GLY A 35 8.19 -18.24 -4.03
C GLY A 35 8.74 -18.02 -5.45
N LEU A 36 8.48 -16.86 -6.05
CA LEU A 36 9.00 -16.49 -7.37
C LEU A 36 10.40 -15.89 -7.23
N ASP A 37 11.26 -16.10 -8.23
CA ASP A 37 12.60 -15.51 -8.27
C ASP A 37 12.51 -13.98 -8.42
N PRO A 38 12.94 -13.20 -7.40
CA PRO A 38 12.88 -11.74 -7.45
C PRO A 38 13.90 -11.14 -8.44
N THR A 39 14.95 -11.88 -8.81
CA THR A 39 16.01 -11.37 -9.69
C THR A 39 15.56 -11.25 -11.15
N GLY A 40 14.52 -11.99 -11.55
CA GLY A 40 13.91 -11.90 -12.88
C GLY A 40 12.99 -10.69 -13.09
N LEU A 41 12.74 -9.86 -12.06
CA LEU A 41 11.86 -8.70 -12.18
C LEU A 41 12.56 -7.53 -12.89
N THR A 42 12.02 -7.13 -14.04
CA THR A 42 12.44 -5.90 -14.72
C THR A 42 11.92 -4.67 -13.97
N THR A 43 12.82 -3.72 -13.69
CA THR A 43 12.47 -2.44 -13.06
C THR A 43 12.71 -1.28 -14.03
N THR A 44 11.93 -0.21 -13.90
CA THR A 44 12.11 1.03 -14.65
C THR A 44 11.62 2.21 -13.83
N THR A 45 12.04 3.42 -14.20
CA THR A 45 11.49 4.65 -13.64
C THR A 45 10.21 5.07 -14.37
N SER A 46 9.37 5.89 -13.73
CA SER A 46 8.19 6.45 -14.43
C SER A 46 8.58 7.38 -15.59
N VAL A 47 9.80 7.95 -15.57
CA VAL A 47 10.31 8.80 -16.64
C VAL A 47 10.67 7.97 -17.86
N GLU A 48 11.47 6.91 -17.69
CA GLU A 48 11.85 5.99 -18.77
C GLU A 48 10.64 5.29 -19.39
N ALA A 49 9.62 4.98 -18.58
CA ALA A 49 8.37 4.41 -19.06
C ALA A 49 7.44 5.44 -19.76
N GLY A 50 7.83 6.71 -19.86
CA GLY A 50 7.03 7.78 -20.48
C GLY A 50 5.75 8.14 -19.72
N LEU A 51 5.64 7.79 -18.44
CA LEU A 51 4.41 7.92 -17.66
C LEU A 51 4.31 9.29 -16.99
N ARG A 52 3.31 10.09 -17.38
CA ARG A 52 2.98 11.37 -16.72
C ARG A 52 1.94 11.17 -15.62
N ARG A 53 2.40 10.96 -14.39
CA ARG A 53 1.57 10.82 -13.18
C ARG A 53 2.36 11.20 -11.93
N PRO A 54 1.70 11.45 -10.78
CA PRO A 54 2.39 11.62 -9.51
C PRO A 54 3.34 10.45 -9.22
N ARG A 55 4.61 10.75 -8.94
CA ARG A 55 5.65 9.75 -8.66
C ARG A 55 5.61 9.24 -7.22
N VAL A 56 5.21 10.11 -6.30
CA VAL A 56 5.11 9.82 -4.88
C VAL A 56 3.72 10.23 -4.43
N VAL A 57 2.93 9.26 -4.01
CA VAL A 57 1.61 9.48 -3.38
C VAL A 57 1.66 8.83 -2.02
N ARG A 58 1.49 9.62 -0.97
CA ARG A 58 1.44 9.16 0.42
C ARG A 58 0.15 9.67 1.03
N LEU A 59 -0.59 8.79 1.66
CA LEU A 59 -1.82 9.15 2.35
C LEU A 59 -1.54 9.30 3.83
N ASP A 60 -1.95 10.44 4.40
CA ASP A 60 -2.11 10.52 5.85
C ASP A 60 -3.37 9.73 6.23
N SER A 61 -3.16 8.54 6.80
CA SER A 61 -4.21 7.65 7.31
C SER A 61 -4.33 7.72 8.84
N SER A 62 -3.71 8.71 9.50
CA SER A 62 -3.70 8.82 10.97
C SER A 62 -5.10 8.93 11.55
N ARG A 63 -6.01 9.64 10.86
CA ARG A 63 -7.43 9.74 11.24
C ARG A 63 -8.11 8.37 11.19
N ALA A 64 -7.92 7.62 10.10
CA ALA A 64 -8.51 6.29 9.96
C ALA A 64 -7.96 5.30 11.00
N ALA A 65 -6.65 5.33 11.27
CA ALA A 65 -6.03 4.49 12.29
C ALA A 65 -6.57 4.73 13.71
N ARG A 66 -7.02 5.95 14.01
CA ARG A 66 -7.67 6.29 15.30
C ARG A 66 -9.17 5.96 15.33
N LEU A 67 -9.87 6.12 14.21
CA LEU A 67 -11.33 5.95 14.14
C LEU A 67 -11.76 4.49 13.98
N LEU A 68 -10.97 3.69 13.27
CA LEU A 68 -11.36 2.32 12.92
C LEU A 68 -10.90 1.33 13.98
N THR A 69 -11.79 0.43 14.39
CA THR A 69 -11.45 -0.71 15.25
C THR A 69 -10.64 -1.77 14.51
N THR A 70 -10.77 -1.82 13.18
CA THR A 70 -9.99 -2.73 12.34
C THR A 70 -8.58 -2.20 12.15
N ARG A 71 -7.58 -3.01 12.51
CA ARG A 71 -6.18 -2.63 12.31
C ARG A 71 -5.84 -2.56 10.81
N LEU A 72 -5.31 -1.41 10.41
CA LEU A 72 -4.81 -1.18 9.05
C LEU A 72 -3.40 -1.76 8.93
N ARG A 73 -3.31 -3.01 8.47
CA ARG A 73 -2.03 -3.71 8.30
C ARG A 73 -1.14 -3.04 7.26
N GLY A 74 0.15 -3.00 7.55
CA GLY A 74 1.18 -2.59 6.58
C GLY A 74 1.31 -3.62 5.45
N VAL A 75 1.87 -3.20 4.32
CA VAL A 75 2.04 -4.06 3.14
C VAL A 75 3.01 -5.21 3.41
N ARG A 76 4.04 -5.01 4.24
CA ARG A 76 5.01 -6.06 4.58
C ARG A 76 4.41 -7.14 5.45
N GLU A 77 3.54 -6.75 6.37
CA GLU A 77 2.79 -7.70 7.19
C GLU A 77 1.73 -8.44 6.35
N PHE A 78 1.05 -7.72 5.46
CA PHE A 78 0.05 -8.32 4.58
C PHE A 78 0.65 -9.35 3.61
N LEU A 79 1.85 -9.07 3.09
CA LEU A 79 2.59 -9.94 2.17
C LEU A 79 3.70 -10.75 2.85
N ALA A 80 3.63 -10.92 4.18
CA ALA A 80 4.54 -11.82 4.88
C ALA A 80 4.40 -13.25 4.30
N PRO A 81 5.50 -14.02 4.16
CA PRO A 81 5.52 -15.35 3.55
C PRO A 81 4.42 -16.30 4.04
#